data_AF-A0A5B1QIU6-F1
#
_entry.id   AF-A0A5B1QIU6-F1
#
_cell.length_a   1.000
_cell.length_b   1.000
_cell.length_c   1.000
_cell.angle_alpha   90.00
_cell.angle_beta   90.00
_cell.angle_gamma   90.00
#
_symmetry.space_group_name_H-M   'P 1'
#
loop_
_entity.id
_entity.type
_entity.pdbx_description
1 polymer ?
#
loop_
_entity_poly.entity_id
_entity_poly.type
_entity_poly.pdbx_seq_one_letter_code
_entity_poly.pdbx_strand_id
1 'polypeptide(L)'
;MSPRPGAREEVRDAAREDVTVSGEELIISKAALWRNDMPSFRDFGFGAGAGPANVAVTIHRRSSGATQPDGLESSVLPYIVALHVIRVNQDPPATPTTEDFPPDSPISSHFAWAAPPTLFSKTDDVAMAAKEGGFFVSASAEKGDALELSAWHGPRWGSLRNGLDDMIDYVAVVEFEEGVFLKSKRQRLQIVH
;
A
#
# COMPACT_ATOMS: atom_id res chain seq x y z
N MET A 1 10.69 14.48 -12.47
CA MET A 1 9.91 13.34 -12.98
C MET A 1 9.89 12.31 -11.87
N SER A 2 8.73 12.03 -11.25
CA SER A 2 8.65 10.97 -10.25
C SER A 2 8.93 9.62 -10.91
N PRO A 3 9.64 8.69 -10.25
CA PRO A 3 9.84 7.34 -10.78
C PRO A 3 8.49 6.68 -11.05
N ARG A 4 8.36 6.00 -12.19
CA ARG A 4 7.17 5.20 -12.47
C ARG A 4 7.22 3.97 -11.55
N PRO A 5 6.14 3.65 -10.80
CA PRO A 5 6.10 2.46 -9.96
C PRO A 5 6.42 1.19 -10.76
N GLY A 6 7.12 0.24 -10.14
CA GLY A 6 7.48 -1.03 -10.75
C GLY A 6 6.27 -1.83 -11.24
N ALA A 7 6.46 -2.62 -12.30
CA ALA A 7 5.41 -3.50 -12.84
C ALA A 7 5.12 -4.67 -11.88
N ARG A 8 3.89 -5.18 -11.87
CA ARG A 8 3.44 -6.25 -10.94
C ARG A 8 4.41 -7.44 -10.83
N GLU A 9 4.88 -7.95 -11.96
CA GLU A 9 5.75 -9.15 -12.01
C GLU A 9 7.10 -8.87 -11.37
N GLU A 10 7.71 -7.73 -11.70
CA GLU A 10 8.97 -7.25 -11.12
C GLU A 10 8.85 -7.09 -9.61
N VAL A 11 7.82 -6.38 -9.14
CA VAL A 11 7.56 -6.16 -7.71
C VAL A 11 7.38 -7.51 -6.99
N ARG A 12 6.62 -8.44 -7.58
CA ARG A 12 6.32 -9.73 -6.96
C ARG A 12 7.57 -10.61 -6.81
N ASP A 13 8.38 -10.70 -7.86
CA ASP A 13 9.52 -11.61 -7.92
C ASP A 13 10.74 -11.05 -7.16
N ALA A 14 10.90 -9.73 -7.15
CA ALA A 14 11.96 -9.05 -6.41
C ALA A 14 11.65 -8.90 -4.92
N ALA A 15 10.38 -8.88 -4.51
CA ALA A 15 10.02 -8.63 -3.11
C ALA A 15 10.50 -9.68 -2.10
N ARG A 16 11.10 -9.20 -1.02
CA ARG A 16 11.66 -9.98 0.10
C ARG A 16 10.97 -9.62 1.41
N GLU A 17 10.87 -10.56 2.36
CA GLU A 17 10.24 -10.30 3.68
C GLU A 17 11.12 -9.44 4.59
N ASP A 18 12.39 -9.32 4.24
CA ASP A 18 13.39 -8.46 4.86
C ASP A 18 14.29 -7.88 3.78
N VAL A 19 14.71 -6.63 3.98
CA VAL A 19 15.61 -5.91 3.08
C VAL A 19 16.57 -5.06 3.87
N THR A 20 17.75 -4.79 3.33
CA THR A 20 18.67 -3.79 3.90
C THR A 20 18.55 -2.49 3.10
N VAL A 21 18.19 -1.39 3.77
CA VAL A 21 18.11 -0.04 3.18
C VAL A 21 18.90 0.89 4.07
N SER A 22 19.85 1.64 3.49
CA SER A 22 20.72 2.57 4.24
C SER A 22 21.48 1.92 5.40
N GLY A 23 21.82 0.62 5.28
CA GLY A 23 22.51 -0.15 6.33
C GLY A 23 21.60 -0.68 7.43
N GLU A 24 20.29 -0.42 7.37
CA GLU A 24 19.29 -0.92 8.31
C GLU A 24 18.56 -2.12 7.72
N GLU A 25 18.47 -3.22 8.46
CA GLU A 25 17.63 -4.35 8.10
C GLU A 25 16.18 -4.06 8.49
N LEU A 26 15.26 -4.11 7.52
CA LEU A 26 13.87 -3.70 7.67
C LEU A 26 12.93 -4.88 7.49
N ILE A 27 11.84 -4.88 8.26
CA ILE A 27 10.72 -5.82 8.12
C ILE A 27 9.38 -5.08 8.19
N ILE A 28 8.36 -5.61 7.51
CA ILE A 28 6.98 -5.19 7.74
C ILE A 28 6.40 -6.01 8.89
N SER A 29 6.15 -5.36 10.04
CA SER A 29 5.59 -6.01 11.23
C SER A 29 4.07 -6.13 11.16
N LYS A 30 3.41 -5.13 10.56
CA LYS A 30 1.95 -5.03 10.44
C LYS A 30 1.59 -4.51 9.06
N ALA A 31 0.54 -5.09 8.47
CA ALA A 31 -0.08 -4.58 7.26
C ALA A 31 -1.59 -4.82 7.38
N ALA A 32 -2.38 -3.78 7.12
CA ALA A 32 -3.84 -3.82 7.15
C ALA A 32 -4.38 -3.10 5.92
N LEU A 33 -5.24 -3.77 5.16
CA LEU A 33 -5.97 -3.22 4.04
C LEU A 33 -7.43 -3.28 4.41
N TRP A 34 -8.13 -2.15 4.35
CA TRP A 34 -9.54 -2.08 4.71
C TRP A 34 -10.35 -1.25 3.74
N ARG A 35 -11.64 -1.56 3.66
CA ARG A 35 -12.64 -0.80 2.93
C ARG A 35 -13.74 -0.37 3.88
N ASN A 36 -14.24 0.85 3.70
CA ASN A 36 -15.47 1.29 4.35
C ASN A 36 -16.66 0.97 3.43
N ASP A 37 -17.59 0.16 3.92
CA ASP A 37 -18.82 -0.22 3.21
C ASP A 37 -20.07 0.45 3.78
N MET A 38 -19.89 1.43 4.67
CA MET A 38 -21.00 2.29 5.10
C MET A 38 -21.55 3.08 3.90
N PRO A 39 -22.88 3.11 3.71
CA PRO A 39 -23.49 3.92 2.67
C PRO A 39 -23.16 5.39 2.93
N SER A 40 -22.49 6.04 1.99
CA SER A 40 -22.23 7.47 2.09
C SER A 40 -23.48 8.23 1.66
N PHE A 41 -23.82 9.32 2.37
CA PHE A 41 -24.97 10.19 2.01
C PHE A 41 -24.87 10.79 0.59
N ARG A 42 -23.74 10.63 -0.11
CA ARG A 42 -23.53 11.07 -1.50
C ARG A 42 -24.04 10.09 -2.55
N ASP A 43 -24.43 8.86 -2.17
CA ASP A 43 -24.74 7.78 -3.12
C ASP A 43 -26.22 7.66 -3.54
N PHE A 44 -27.04 8.69 -3.30
CA PHE A 44 -28.44 8.72 -3.78
C PHE A 44 -28.59 8.88 -5.32
N GLY A 45 -27.49 8.83 -6.10
CA GLY A 45 -27.51 9.13 -7.54
C GLY A 45 -26.93 8.06 -8.48
N PHE A 46 -25.88 7.33 -8.11
CA PHE A 46 -25.23 6.39 -9.03
C PHE A 46 -24.61 5.22 -8.26
N GLY A 47 -25.28 4.06 -8.31
CA GLY A 47 -24.72 2.73 -8.05
C GLY A 47 -24.14 2.48 -6.64
N ALA A 48 -24.83 1.66 -5.85
CA ALA A 48 -24.24 1.00 -4.69
C ALA A 48 -22.99 0.20 -5.12
N GLY A 49 -21.82 0.80 -4.96
CA GLY A 49 -20.53 0.24 -5.34
C GLY A 49 -19.56 0.33 -4.17
N ALA A 50 -18.69 -0.67 -4.07
CA ALA A 50 -17.65 -0.76 -3.05
C ALA A 50 -16.84 0.56 -2.95
N GLY A 51 -16.67 1.07 -1.72
CA GLY A 51 -15.77 2.17 -1.43
C GLY A 51 -14.31 1.85 -1.80
N PRO A 52 -13.43 2.86 -1.96
CA PRO A 52 -12.02 2.61 -2.20
C PRO A 52 -11.35 1.93 -0.99
N ALA A 53 -10.41 1.04 -1.25
CA ALA A 53 -9.58 0.43 -0.22
C ALA A 53 -8.53 1.43 0.30
N ASN A 54 -8.19 1.30 1.58
CA ASN A 54 -7.15 2.05 2.27
C ASN A 54 -6.19 1.05 2.91
N VAL A 55 -4.92 1.40 3.04
CA VAL A 55 -3.88 0.52 3.57
C VAL A 55 -3.06 1.23 4.64
N ALA A 56 -2.65 0.48 5.65
CA ALA A 56 -1.67 0.89 6.65
C ALA A 56 -0.60 -0.19 6.77
N VAL A 57 0.66 0.21 6.80
CA VAL A 57 1.83 -0.67 6.92
C VAL A 57 2.74 -0.12 7.99
N THR A 58 3.22 -0.98 8.88
CA THR A 58 4.23 -0.63 9.88
C THR A 58 5.53 -1.35 9.56
N ILE A 59 6.60 -0.60 9.37
CA ILE A 59 7.97 -1.06 9.11
C ILE A 59 8.79 -0.90 10.38
N HIS A 60 9.59 -1.91 10.72
CA HIS A 60 10.54 -1.86 11.84
C HIS A 60 11.94 -2.21 11.39
N ARG A 61 12.91 -1.78 12.20
CA ARG A 61 14.25 -2.40 12.18
C ARG A 61 14.15 -3.83 12.67
N ARG A 62 14.76 -4.76 11.94
CA ARG A 62 14.97 -6.14 12.37
C ARG A 62 16.11 -6.21 13.38
N SER A 63 16.00 -5.46 14.47
CA SER A 63 16.91 -5.51 15.63
C SER A 63 18.40 -5.58 15.27
N SER A 64 19.01 -4.45 14.92
CA SER A 64 20.40 -4.21 15.33
C SER A 64 20.33 -3.30 16.56
N GLY A 65 21.22 -3.48 17.54
CA GLY A 65 21.23 -2.71 18.80
C GLY A 65 21.57 -1.23 18.60
N ALA A 66 20.80 -0.52 17.77
CA ALA A 66 21.00 0.87 17.41
C ALA A 66 20.58 1.76 18.59
N THR A 67 21.56 2.16 19.37
CA THR A 67 21.55 3.27 20.33
C THR A 67 21.31 4.65 19.69
N GLN A 68 20.84 4.72 18.45
CA GLN A 68 20.77 5.96 17.70
C GLN A 68 19.45 6.68 18.02
N PRO A 69 19.49 7.94 18.50
CA PRO A 69 18.30 8.71 18.85
C PRO A 69 17.50 9.20 17.62
N ASP A 70 18.02 8.99 16.40
CA ASP A 70 17.36 9.38 15.16
C ASP A 70 16.32 8.32 14.75
N GLY A 71 15.08 8.78 14.59
CA GLY A 71 13.96 7.93 14.17
C GLY A 71 14.11 7.40 12.75
N LEU A 72 13.45 6.28 12.44
CA LEU A 72 13.47 5.60 11.14
C LEU A 72 13.08 6.52 9.97
N GLU A 73 12.30 7.57 10.25
CA GLU A 73 11.86 8.57 9.28
C GLU A 73 13.03 9.20 8.53
N SER A 74 14.06 9.67 9.23
CA SER A 74 15.18 10.37 8.61
C SER A 74 16.04 9.47 7.73
N SER A 75 16.08 8.17 8.03
CA SER A 75 16.93 7.18 7.35
C SER A 75 16.27 6.55 6.13
N VAL A 76 14.94 6.49 6.08
CA VAL A 76 14.19 5.66 5.11
C VAL A 76 13.28 6.49 4.21
N LEU A 77 12.68 7.57 4.70
CA LEU A 77 11.74 8.38 3.91
C LEU A 77 12.24 8.92 2.58
N PRO A 78 13.48 9.41 2.44
CA PRO A 78 13.95 9.89 1.13
C PRO A 78 13.99 8.79 0.07
N TYR A 79 13.94 7.51 0.48
CA TYR A 79 14.05 6.37 -0.42
C TYR A 79 12.71 5.75 -0.79
N ILE A 80 11.57 6.09 -0.18
CA ILE A 80 10.31 5.38 -0.50
C ILE A 80 9.73 5.92 -1.81
N VAL A 81 9.52 5.03 -2.78
CA VAL A 81 9.03 5.36 -4.13
C VAL A 81 7.55 5.02 -4.29
N ALA A 82 7.10 3.89 -3.75
CA ALA A 82 5.70 3.48 -3.86
C ALA A 82 5.30 2.50 -2.75
N LEU A 83 4.00 2.43 -2.49
CA LEU A 83 3.36 1.37 -1.74
C LEU A 83 2.47 0.57 -2.68
N HIS A 84 2.73 -0.71 -2.83
CA HIS A 84 1.93 -1.62 -3.64
C HIS A 84 1.08 -2.53 -2.78
N VAL A 85 -0.05 -2.94 -3.33
CA VAL A 85 -0.83 -4.06 -2.85
C VAL A 85 -1.01 -5.02 -4.01
N ILE A 86 -0.70 -6.29 -3.77
CA ILE A 86 -0.80 -7.36 -4.76
C ILE A 86 -1.75 -8.43 -4.22
N ARG A 87 -2.79 -8.76 -5.00
CA ARG A 87 -3.70 -9.87 -4.68
C ARG A 87 -2.99 -11.20 -4.86
N VAL A 88 -3.17 -12.10 -3.89
CA VAL A 88 -2.61 -13.46 -3.91
C VAL A 88 -3.75 -14.49 -3.99
N ASN A 89 -3.52 -15.61 -4.66
CA ASN A 89 -4.49 -16.70 -4.91
C ASN A 89 -5.71 -16.36 -5.76
N GLN A 90 -5.64 -15.33 -6.61
CA GLN A 90 -6.51 -15.34 -7.79
C GLN A 90 -5.88 -16.27 -8.81
N ASP A 91 -6.63 -17.29 -9.23
CA ASP A 91 -6.30 -17.98 -10.47
C ASP A 91 -6.19 -16.91 -11.56
N PRO A 92 -5.06 -16.86 -12.31
CA PRO A 92 -4.95 -15.92 -13.40
C PRO A 92 -6.15 -16.14 -14.34
N PRO A 93 -6.70 -15.08 -14.95
CA PRO A 93 -7.72 -15.27 -15.97
C PRO A 93 -7.18 -16.27 -17.01
N ALA A 94 -8.03 -17.21 -17.45
CA ALA A 94 -7.67 -18.29 -18.36
C ALA A 94 -7.03 -17.82 -19.68
N THR A 95 -7.12 -16.51 -19.95
CA THR A 95 -6.38 -15.79 -20.96
C THR A 95 -5.41 -14.81 -20.30
N PRO A 96 -4.08 -14.96 -20.48
CA PRO A 96 -3.13 -13.90 -20.15
C PRO A 96 -3.41 -12.74 -21.11
N THR A 97 -4.20 -11.78 -20.67
CA THR A 97 -4.34 -10.51 -21.37
C THR A 97 -3.18 -9.65 -20.89
N THR A 98 -2.31 -9.29 -21.83
CA THR A 98 -1.17 -8.37 -21.67
C THR A 98 -1.63 -6.93 -21.32
N GLU A 99 -2.89 -6.75 -20.96
CA GLU A 99 -3.45 -5.46 -20.57
C GLU A 99 -3.39 -5.34 -19.05
N ASP A 100 -2.54 -4.44 -18.58
CA ASP A 100 -2.67 -3.82 -17.27
C ASP A 100 -4.10 -3.28 -17.14
N PHE A 101 -4.99 -4.08 -16.55
CA PHE A 101 -6.32 -3.60 -16.21
C PHE A 101 -6.18 -2.28 -15.45
N PRO A 102 -7.10 -1.31 -15.65
CA PRO A 102 -7.07 -0.08 -14.87
C PRO A 102 -6.92 -0.41 -13.38
N PRO A 103 -6.13 0.35 -12.61
CA PRO A 103 -5.85 0.03 -11.21
C PRO A 103 -7.13 -0.17 -10.37
N ASP A 104 -8.22 0.53 -10.71
CA ASP A 104 -9.53 0.43 -10.08
C ASP A 104 -10.41 -0.72 -10.59
N SER A 105 -9.92 -1.50 -11.55
CA SER A 105 -10.66 -2.62 -12.13
C SER A 105 -10.89 -3.72 -11.08
N PRO A 106 -12.11 -4.29 -10.98
CA PRO A 106 -12.40 -5.36 -10.02
C PRO A 106 -11.57 -6.64 -10.27
N ILE A 107 -11.04 -6.79 -11.49
CA ILE A 107 -10.17 -7.89 -11.91
C ILE A 107 -8.68 -7.51 -11.88
N SER A 108 -8.35 -6.26 -11.53
CA SER A 108 -6.96 -5.92 -11.25
C SER A 108 -6.45 -6.72 -10.04
N SER A 109 -5.17 -7.08 -10.13
CA SER A 109 -4.45 -7.86 -9.13
C SER A 109 -3.30 -7.07 -8.49
N HIS A 110 -3.10 -5.83 -8.92
CA HIS A 110 -2.04 -4.95 -8.47
C HIS A 110 -2.53 -3.52 -8.46
N PHE A 111 -2.25 -2.82 -7.36
CA PHE A 111 -2.43 -1.39 -7.24
C PHE A 111 -1.20 -0.81 -6.56
N ALA A 112 -0.81 0.38 -6.99
CA ALA A 112 0.32 1.10 -6.40
C ALA A 112 -0.07 2.54 -6.09
N TRP A 113 0.16 2.94 -4.85
CA TRP A 113 0.21 4.34 -4.44
C TRP A 113 1.63 4.83 -4.70
N ALA A 114 1.78 5.75 -5.65
CA ALA A 114 3.07 6.41 -5.86
C ALA A 114 3.35 7.34 -4.69
N ALA A 115 4.62 7.42 -4.27
CA ALA A 115 5.05 8.42 -3.31
C ALA A 115 4.79 9.81 -3.89
N PRO A 116 4.24 10.74 -3.10
CA PRO A 116 4.08 12.10 -3.56
C PRO A 116 5.46 12.71 -3.85
N PRO A 117 5.55 13.66 -4.81
CA PRO A 117 6.82 14.31 -5.15
C PRO A 117 7.42 15.13 -4.00
N THR A 118 6.66 15.38 -2.93
CA THR A 118 7.10 16.03 -1.71
C THR A 118 6.60 15.26 -0.49
N LEU A 119 7.50 14.93 0.43
CA LEU A 119 7.15 14.38 1.75
C LEU A 119 6.33 15.43 2.50
N PHE A 120 5.03 15.16 2.69
CA PHE A 120 4.14 16.08 3.38
C PHE A 120 4.37 16.00 4.89
N SER A 121 4.59 17.14 5.54
CA SER A 121 4.40 17.24 6.99
C SER A 121 2.91 17.00 7.29
N LYS A 122 2.62 16.28 8.39
CA LYS A 122 1.33 15.70 8.82
C LYS A 122 0.10 16.65 8.94
N THR A 123 0.19 17.88 8.44
CA THR A 123 -0.83 18.95 8.49
C THR A 123 -1.70 19.01 7.21
N ASP A 124 -2.48 20.08 7.08
CA ASP A 124 -3.60 20.32 6.14
C ASP A 124 -3.39 19.92 4.66
N ASP A 125 -2.16 19.72 4.20
CA ASP A 125 -1.82 19.29 2.83
C ASP A 125 -2.28 17.85 2.51
N VAL A 126 -2.35 16.99 3.54
CA VAL A 126 -2.81 15.58 3.44
C VAL A 126 -4.23 15.50 2.83
N ALA A 127 -5.12 16.43 3.19
CA ALA A 127 -6.51 16.43 2.73
C ALA A 127 -6.68 16.91 1.28
N MET A 128 -5.75 17.73 0.77
CA MET A 128 -5.73 18.12 -0.65
C MET A 128 -5.09 17.04 -1.51
N ALA A 129 -3.94 16.48 -1.09
CA ALA A 129 -3.27 15.39 -1.80
C ALA A 129 -4.17 14.15 -1.94
N ALA A 130 -5.04 13.90 -0.95
CA ALA A 130 -6.07 12.87 -0.99
C ALA A 130 -7.07 12.95 -2.15
N LYS A 131 -7.31 14.15 -2.68
CA LYS A 131 -8.34 14.35 -3.71
C LYS A 131 -7.84 14.05 -5.12
N GLU A 132 -6.52 14.00 -5.34
CA GLU A 132 -5.93 13.90 -6.69
C GLU A 132 -5.54 12.47 -7.10
N GLY A 133 -5.66 11.50 -6.19
CA GLY A 133 -5.34 10.10 -6.44
C GLY A 133 -4.87 9.39 -5.17
N GLY A 134 -4.47 8.13 -5.32
CA GLY A 134 -3.87 7.39 -4.23
C GLY A 134 -2.56 8.06 -3.79
N PHE A 135 -2.50 8.48 -2.53
CA PHE A 135 -1.31 9.02 -1.88
C PHE A 135 -1.09 8.27 -0.56
N PHE A 136 0.14 8.24 -0.06
CA PHE A 136 0.43 7.74 1.28
C PHE A 136 1.19 8.76 2.12
N VAL A 137 0.95 8.72 3.42
CA VAL A 137 1.60 9.52 4.45
C VAL A 137 2.43 8.60 5.31
N SER A 138 3.60 9.08 5.70
CA SER A 138 4.47 8.39 6.64
C SER A 138 4.50 9.13 7.99
N ALA A 139 4.66 8.37 9.07
CA ALA A 139 4.86 8.91 10.39
C ALA A 139 5.70 7.97 11.26
N SER A 140 6.49 8.55 12.15
CA SER A 140 7.20 7.82 13.18
C SER A 140 6.19 7.22 14.13
N ALA A 141 6.36 5.94 14.39
CA ALA A 141 5.66 5.19 15.41
C ALA A 141 6.66 4.66 16.44
N GLU A 142 6.14 4.20 17.57
CA GLU A 142 6.92 3.49 18.59
C GLU A 142 8.21 4.23 19.02
N LYS A 143 8.09 5.56 19.25
CA LYS A 143 9.19 6.44 19.70
C LYS A 143 10.39 6.51 18.73
N GLY A 144 10.18 6.33 17.43
CA GLY A 144 11.24 6.42 16.42
C GLY A 144 11.70 5.09 15.86
N ASP A 145 11.34 3.97 16.49
CA ASP A 145 11.82 2.63 16.08
C ASP A 145 10.99 2.01 14.95
N ALA A 146 9.82 2.58 14.67
CA ALA A 146 8.93 2.14 13.61
C ALA A 146 8.52 3.29 12.70
N LEU A 147 8.23 2.93 11.44
CA LEU A 147 7.65 3.81 10.45
C LEU A 147 6.27 3.29 10.06
N GLU A 148 5.26 4.12 10.26
CA GLU A 148 3.90 3.85 9.83
C GLU A 148 3.64 4.54 8.49
N LEU A 149 3.25 3.77 7.48
CA LEU A 149 2.80 4.26 6.18
C LEU A 149 1.30 4.04 6.08
N SER A 150 0.54 5.07 5.74
CA SER A 150 -0.91 4.96 5.51
C SER A 150 -1.28 5.55 4.18
N ALA A 151 -2.08 4.85 3.38
CA ALA A 151 -2.52 5.28 2.06
C ALA A 151 -4.04 5.15 1.91
N TRP A 152 -4.63 6.08 1.17
CA TRP A 152 -6.08 6.16 0.98
C TRP A 152 -6.45 6.19 -0.49
N HIS A 153 -7.74 6.02 -0.78
CA HIS A 153 -8.30 6.13 -2.12
C HIS A 153 -7.67 5.16 -3.13
N GLY A 154 -7.42 3.93 -2.69
CA GLY A 154 -6.94 2.85 -3.54
C GLY A 154 -8.04 2.16 -4.34
N PRO A 155 -7.80 0.90 -4.77
CA PRO A 155 -8.67 0.22 -5.70
C PRO A 155 -10.03 -0.10 -5.06
N ARG A 156 -11.09 -0.13 -5.87
CA ARG A 156 -12.44 -0.53 -5.46
C ARG A 156 -12.66 -2.04 -5.59
N TRP A 157 -11.64 -2.84 -5.26
CA TRP A 157 -11.72 -4.29 -5.37
C TRP A 157 -12.88 -4.86 -4.57
N GLY A 158 -13.47 -5.94 -5.10
CA GLY A 158 -14.64 -6.56 -4.50
C GLY A 158 -15.92 -5.76 -4.75
N SER A 159 -16.26 -5.42 -6.00
CA SER A 159 -17.58 -4.85 -6.35
C SER A 159 -18.55 -5.90 -6.90
N LEU A 160 -18.15 -7.17 -6.93
CA LEU A 160 -18.99 -8.26 -7.40
C LEU A 160 -20.01 -8.59 -6.31
N ARG A 161 -21.26 -8.17 -6.56
CA ARG A 161 -22.53 -8.31 -5.81
C ARG A 161 -22.82 -9.61 -5.04
N ASN A 162 -21.91 -10.57 -4.99
CA ASN A 162 -22.17 -11.94 -4.53
C ASN A 162 -21.57 -12.25 -3.15
N GLY A 163 -21.05 -11.26 -2.42
CA GLY A 163 -20.55 -11.45 -1.05
C GLY A 163 -19.25 -12.25 -0.94
N LEU A 164 -18.42 -12.25 -1.99
CA LEU A 164 -17.09 -12.88 -1.99
C LEU A 164 -15.96 -11.90 -1.63
N ASP A 165 -16.31 -10.67 -1.25
CA ASP A 165 -15.37 -9.58 -0.99
C ASP A 165 -14.44 -9.85 0.21
N ASP A 166 -14.90 -10.66 1.17
CA ASP A 166 -14.14 -11.09 2.36
C ASP A 166 -13.02 -12.11 2.06
N MET A 167 -12.82 -12.48 0.79
CA MET A 167 -11.84 -13.50 0.39
C MET A 167 -10.65 -12.95 -0.38
N ILE A 168 -10.47 -11.63 -0.45
CA ILE A 168 -9.28 -11.05 -1.08
C ILE A 168 -8.10 -11.18 -0.12
N ASP A 169 -7.22 -12.13 -0.41
CA ASP A 169 -5.89 -12.18 0.19
C ASP A 169 -4.94 -11.27 -0.58
N TYR A 170 -4.04 -10.62 0.14
CA TYR A 170 -3.07 -9.70 -0.43
C TYR A 170 -1.71 -9.76 0.28
N VAL A 171 -0.71 -9.18 -0.37
CA VAL A 171 0.56 -8.77 0.25
C VAL A 171 0.75 -7.28 0.00
N ALA A 172 1.17 -6.55 1.02
CA ALA A 172 1.65 -5.17 0.86
C ALA A 172 3.13 -5.21 0.50
N VAL A 173 3.57 -4.35 -0.42
CA VAL A 173 4.96 -4.23 -0.82
C VAL A 173 5.36 -2.77 -0.79
N VAL A 174 6.44 -2.45 -0.09
CA VAL A 174 7.04 -1.11 -0.09
C VAL A 174 8.19 -1.14 -1.08
N GLU A 175 8.12 -0.26 -2.09
CA GLU A 175 9.19 -0.01 -3.05
C GLU A 175 10.06 1.14 -2.53
N PHE A 176 11.35 0.86 -2.43
CA PHE A 176 12.38 1.85 -2.19
C PHE A 176 13.11 2.18 -3.50
N GLU A 177 13.86 3.29 -3.49
CA GLU A 177 14.80 3.65 -4.54
C GLU A 177 15.73 2.47 -4.86
N GLU A 178 16.28 2.48 -6.08
CA GLU A 178 17.13 1.40 -6.59
C GLU A 178 16.40 0.05 -6.79
N GLY A 179 15.07 0.02 -6.71
CA GLY A 179 14.27 -1.18 -6.98
C GLY A 179 14.34 -2.22 -5.86
N VAL A 180 14.46 -1.77 -4.61
CA VAL A 180 14.40 -2.65 -3.43
C VAL A 180 12.95 -2.79 -2.99
N PHE A 181 12.48 -4.03 -2.85
CA PHE A 181 11.07 -4.32 -2.55
C PHE A 181 10.93 -5.12 -1.25
N LEU A 182 10.26 -4.52 -0.24
CA LEU A 182 9.96 -5.15 1.04
C LEU A 182 8.49 -5.57 1.09
N LYS A 183 8.21 -6.86 1.23
CA LYS A 183 6.83 -7.39 1.33
C LYS A 183 6.43 -7.76 2.75
N SER A 184 5.14 -7.58 3.01
CA SER A 184 4.47 -8.16 4.17
C SER A 184 4.24 -9.65 4.00
N LYS A 185 3.89 -10.31 5.10
CA LYS A 185 3.22 -11.60 5.04
C LYS A 185 1.86 -11.47 4.34
N ARG A 186 1.31 -12.60 3.89
CA ARG A 186 -0.06 -12.67 3.38
C ARG A 186 -1.06 -12.20 4.44
N GLN A 187 -1.94 -11.30 4.05
CA GLN A 187 -3.01 -10.74 4.86
C GLN A 187 -4.33 -10.82 4.08
N ARG A 188 -5.43 -10.50 4.76
CA ARG A 188 -6.78 -10.48 4.19
C ARG A 188 -7.37 -9.08 4.25
N LEU A 189 -8.00 -8.67 3.16
CA LEU A 189 -8.77 -7.42 3.10
C LEU A 189 -9.86 -7.43 4.18
N GLN A 190 -9.98 -6.34 4.92
CA GLN A 190 -11.00 -6.16 5.94
C GLN A 190 -12.13 -5.26 5.43
N ILE A 191 -13.38 -5.67 5.66
CA ILE A 191 -14.54 -4.81 5.43
C ILE A 191 -14.94 -4.19 6.77
N VAL A 192 -15.00 -2.87 6.81
CA VAL A 192 -15.46 -2.09 7.96
C VAL A 192 -16.87 -1.59 7.63
N HIS A 193 -17.81 -1.92 8.53
CA HIS A 193 -19.22 -1.57 8.45
C HIS A 193 -19.59 -0.43 9.37
#